data_AF-A0A8J8K639-F1
#
_entry.id   AF-A0A8J8K639-F1
#
_cell.length_a   1.000
_cell.length_b   1.000
_cell.length_c   1.000
_cell.angle_alpha   90.00
_cell.angle_beta   90.00
_cell.angle_gamma   90.00
#
_symmetry.space_group_name_H-M   'P 1'
#
loop_
_entity.id
_entity.type
_entity.pdbx_description
1 polymer ?
#
loop_
_entity_poly.entity_id
_entity_poly.type
_entity_poly.pdbx_seq_one_letter_code
_entity_poly.pdbx_strand_id
1 'polypeptide(L)'
;MIKKKSLTNKKISIKQMFTKRFFYVSSIVILKILLISFVIYGLYENNSSYANTVSLLAVSENSEGDIVSGSTIDLKLVIKPGTGQVFIKQSALVEIDTQISVTNSNKIACSLFKLDCSSYNFYYEFDASSLVLKGPSASSAIAILTAKTMNREKIRTEDVVITGSLNSGGIVGVVGGVDKKIETAIGHNFEKVLVPAFSDFNKTKEFVGIEVIRSVDIIDAYNEFNGDSYTLELEKVESKEYQLLMKKLSDDMCARADEYHNSIDFSLIEENTTNFRLINNSKNSLNDSKVADSKGNYYSMGSYCYNANLNYKNAFENLKNLTLKERDNKINNFEKKVKESIKLFESKEYKNNIKTMNDFYVYLILIDRTYEALNLIENAVELNVNLSNFEIINETDNSTSLSLNDTQIKNYNNNILIQKNRLYSYSVERFYTVSLWEKFISHTGNEISFDEVKINTVCKKINREISIKNELLLSYELDVFNGLISEQLEYDKAGENKYLCIYKGLELDGRINTVLNSAGISDGDSGEFIEKFVQLTKTRINLNSQGSFPFIPTIYSEYSGDLISQGDVSSGLLYSNYAMSYSNLNLYLQEDSINTDELFELTAEKLFDNLLFVVTILVVIAFM
;
A
#
# COMPACT_ATOMS: atom_id res chain seq x y z
N MET A 1 -55.67 -40.93 84.90
CA MET A 1 -54.39 -41.04 85.63
C MET A 1 -53.30 -41.40 84.61
N ILE A 2 -52.19 -40.64 84.62
CA ILE A 2 -50.89 -40.90 84.00
C ILE A 2 -50.73 -40.64 82.48
N LYS A 3 -49.98 -39.55 82.19
CA LYS A 3 -49.37 -39.15 80.92
C LYS A 3 -48.34 -40.20 80.44
N LYS A 4 -48.21 -40.38 79.12
CA LYS A 4 -46.89 -40.44 78.46
C LYS A 4 -46.96 -40.04 76.98
N LYS A 5 -46.19 -39.00 76.66
CA LYS A 5 -45.82 -38.51 75.33
C LYS A 5 -45.14 -39.65 74.56
N SER A 6 -45.57 -39.91 73.32
CA SER A 6 -44.85 -40.77 72.38
C SER A 6 -44.32 -39.91 71.23
N LEU A 7 -43.00 -39.83 71.10
CA LEU A 7 -42.31 -39.33 69.92
C LEU A 7 -42.39 -40.39 68.82
N THR A 8 -43.07 -40.09 67.71
CA THR A 8 -42.95 -40.86 66.46
C THR A 8 -41.71 -40.40 65.70
N ASN A 9 -40.64 -41.20 65.78
CA ASN A 9 -39.43 -41.05 65.00
C ASN A 9 -39.63 -41.55 63.55
N LYS A 10 -39.36 -40.67 62.59
CA LYS A 10 -39.43 -40.90 61.14
C LYS A 10 -38.23 -41.75 60.70
N LYS A 11 -38.40 -43.08 60.57
CA LYS A 11 -37.41 -43.96 59.91
C LYS A 11 -37.51 -43.77 58.38
N ILE A 12 -36.78 -42.81 57.84
CA ILE A 12 -36.45 -42.79 56.41
C ILE A 12 -35.36 -43.84 56.20
N SER A 13 -35.64 -44.84 55.37
CA SER A 13 -34.71 -45.92 55.04
C SER A 13 -33.45 -45.33 54.39
N ILE A 14 -32.32 -45.48 55.08
CA ILE A 14 -30.96 -45.11 54.65
C ILE A 14 -30.67 -45.60 53.22
N LYS A 15 -31.26 -46.74 52.80
CA LYS A 15 -31.09 -47.33 51.47
C LYS A 15 -31.65 -46.49 50.32
N GLN A 16 -32.70 -45.68 50.56
CA GLN A 16 -33.28 -44.77 49.55
C GLN A 16 -32.54 -43.42 49.45
N MET A 17 -31.87 -42.98 50.53
CA MET A 17 -31.00 -41.81 50.49
C MET A 17 -29.69 -42.11 49.73
N PHE A 18 -29.10 -43.30 49.93
CA PHE A 18 -27.85 -43.67 49.26
C PHE A 18 -27.99 -43.82 47.75
N THR A 19 -29.10 -44.38 47.25
CA THR A 19 -29.32 -44.54 45.80
C THR A 19 -29.53 -43.19 45.09
N LYS A 20 -30.33 -42.28 45.65
CA LYS A 20 -30.50 -40.93 45.06
C LYS A 20 -29.21 -40.12 45.07
N ARG A 21 -28.40 -40.23 46.13
CA ARG A 21 -27.09 -39.55 46.22
C ARG A 21 -26.09 -40.13 45.22
N PHE A 22 -26.09 -41.45 45.03
CA PHE A 22 -25.23 -42.13 44.04
C PHE A 22 -25.58 -41.74 42.60
N PHE A 23 -26.87 -41.69 42.25
CA PHE A 23 -27.32 -41.20 40.93
C PHE A 23 -26.93 -39.74 40.71
N TYR A 24 -27.09 -38.87 41.72
CA TYR A 24 -26.74 -37.45 41.60
C TYR A 24 -25.23 -37.22 41.44
N VAL A 25 -24.40 -37.98 42.18
CA VAL A 25 -22.93 -37.93 42.05
C VAL A 25 -22.48 -38.48 40.70
N SER A 26 -23.06 -39.58 40.24
CA SER A 26 -22.77 -40.16 38.92
C SER A 26 -23.13 -39.21 37.78
N SER A 27 -24.29 -38.53 37.84
CA SER A 27 -24.68 -37.54 36.82
C SER A 27 -23.76 -36.33 36.78
N ILE A 28 -23.27 -35.83 37.93
CA ILE A 28 -22.31 -34.71 37.97
C ILE A 28 -20.96 -35.14 37.39
N VAL A 29 -20.50 -36.35 37.67
CA VAL A 29 -19.24 -36.89 37.11
C VAL A 29 -19.35 -37.03 35.60
N ILE A 30 -20.46 -37.56 35.07
CA ILE A 30 -20.69 -37.68 33.62
C ILE A 30 -20.75 -36.29 32.96
N LEU A 31 -21.44 -35.33 33.56
CA LEU A 31 -21.52 -33.97 33.03
C LEU A 31 -20.14 -33.28 33.00
N LYS A 32 -19.31 -33.49 34.03
CA LYS A 32 -17.93 -33.00 34.06
C LYS A 32 -17.05 -33.66 33.01
N ILE A 33 -17.18 -34.98 32.79
CA ILE A 33 -16.45 -35.69 31.74
C ILE A 33 -16.87 -35.18 30.35
N LEU A 34 -18.17 -34.91 30.13
CA LEU A 34 -18.66 -34.34 28.88
C LEU A 34 -18.15 -32.91 28.65
N LEU A 35 -18.11 -32.08 29.69
CA LEU A 35 -17.53 -30.73 29.62
C LEU A 35 -16.02 -30.77 29.33
N ILE A 36 -15.28 -31.66 30.00
CA ILE A 36 -13.85 -31.86 29.75
C ILE A 36 -13.62 -32.39 28.34
N SER A 37 -14.42 -33.35 27.87
CA SER A 37 -14.34 -33.86 26.51
C SER A 37 -14.66 -32.78 25.47
N PHE A 38 -15.61 -31.89 25.76
CA PHE A 38 -15.96 -30.76 24.88
C PHE A 38 -14.84 -29.72 24.81
N VAL A 39 -14.21 -29.40 25.96
CA VAL A 39 -13.05 -28.50 26.03
C VAL A 39 -11.83 -29.13 25.32
N ILE A 40 -11.55 -30.41 25.56
CA ILE A 40 -10.45 -31.13 24.87
C ILE A 40 -10.71 -31.18 23.37
N TYR A 41 -11.95 -31.42 22.94
CA TYR A 41 -12.33 -31.42 21.52
C TYR A 41 -12.14 -30.03 20.89
N GLY A 42 -12.58 -28.96 21.56
CA GLY A 42 -12.35 -27.58 21.11
C GLY A 42 -10.87 -27.19 21.05
N LEU A 43 -10.04 -27.70 21.98
CA LEU A 43 -8.58 -27.51 21.94
C LEU A 43 -7.89 -28.33 20.83
N TYR A 44 -8.49 -29.42 20.37
CA TYR A 44 -7.92 -30.28 19.34
C TYR A 44 -8.10 -29.70 17.93
N GLU A 45 -9.25 -29.07 17.63
CA GLU A 45 -9.48 -28.44 16.33
C GLU A 45 -8.56 -27.22 16.07
N ASN A 46 -8.28 -26.42 17.10
CA ASN A 46 -7.45 -25.22 16.96
C ASN A 46 -5.95 -25.50 16.77
N ASN A 47 -5.48 -26.73 17.01
CA ASN A 47 -4.07 -27.14 16.86
C ASN A 47 -3.79 -28.00 15.62
N SER A 48 -4.79 -28.27 14.78
CA SER A 48 -4.60 -29.13 13.61
C SER A 48 -3.87 -28.36 12.49
N SER A 49 -2.79 -28.92 11.97
CA SER A 49 -2.24 -28.50 10.67
C SER A 49 -3.28 -28.73 9.58
N TYR A 50 -3.48 -27.76 8.70
CA TYR A 50 -4.34 -27.91 7.53
C TYR A 50 -3.51 -27.77 6.26
N ALA A 51 -3.90 -28.47 5.21
CA ALA A 51 -3.17 -28.47 3.95
C ALA A 51 -4.11 -28.52 2.76
N ASN A 52 -3.75 -27.78 1.71
CA ASN A 52 -4.36 -27.84 0.40
C ASN A 52 -3.27 -27.92 -0.67
N THR A 53 -3.70 -28.28 -1.87
CA THR A 53 -2.89 -28.27 -3.08
C THR A 53 -3.66 -27.52 -4.16
N VAL A 54 -2.93 -26.83 -5.03
CA VAL A 54 -3.44 -26.27 -6.28
C VAL A 54 -2.49 -26.67 -7.41
N SER A 55 -3.02 -26.90 -8.60
CA SER A 55 -2.19 -27.09 -9.79
C SER A 55 -1.83 -25.76 -10.43
N LEU A 56 -0.57 -25.60 -10.84
CA LEU A 56 -0.02 -24.42 -11.49
C LEU A 56 0.24 -24.74 -12.96
N LEU A 57 -0.04 -23.79 -13.85
CA LEU A 57 0.29 -23.90 -15.27
C LEU A 57 1.66 -23.28 -15.56
N ALA A 58 2.56 -24.08 -16.12
CA ALA A 58 3.91 -23.68 -16.48
C ALA A 58 4.19 -23.91 -17.97
N VAL A 59 5.19 -23.20 -18.48
CA VAL A 59 5.72 -23.38 -19.83
C VAL A 59 7.21 -23.67 -19.75
N SER A 60 7.72 -24.42 -20.73
CA SER A 60 9.15 -24.64 -20.93
C SER A 60 9.61 -23.91 -22.18
N GLU A 61 10.69 -23.15 -22.05
CA GLU A 61 11.29 -22.36 -23.12
C GLU A 61 12.58 -23.04 -23.62
N ASN A 62 12.89 -22.89 -24.92
CA ASN A 62 14.18 -23.27 -25.46
C ASN A 62 15.24 -22.16 -25.18
N SER A 63 16.47 -22.37 -25.63
CA SER A 63 17.55 -21.38 -25.51
C SER A 63 17.31 -20.06 -26.27
N GLU A 64 16.32 -20.03 -27.17
CA GLU A 64 15.93 -18.86 -27.97
C GLU A 64 14.73 -18.11 -27.33
N GLY A 65 14.18 -18.63 -26.23
CA GLY A 65 13.01 -18.06 -25.54
C GLY A 65 11.66 -18.52 -26.11
N ASP A 66 11.65 -19.41 -27.11
CA ASP A 66 10.42 -19.94 -27.67
C ASP A 66 9.81 -20.99 -26.75
N ILE A 67 8.48 -20.92 -26.60
CA ILE A 67 7.72 -21.89 -25.82
C ILE A 67 7.66 -23.22 -26.57
N VAL A 68 8.24 -24.26 -25.97
CA VAL A 68 8.35 -25.60 -26.55
C VAL A 68 7.23 -26.52 -26.06
N SER A 69 6.86 -26.39 -24.79
CA SER A 69 5.84 -27.24 -24.16
C SER A 69 5.23 -26.57 -22.93
N GLY A 70 4.10 -27.10 -22.46
CA GLY A 70 3.47 -26.68 -21.21
C GLY A 70 3.27 -27.87 -20.27
N SER A 71 3.29 -27.61 -18.97
CA SER A 71 3.18 -28.61 -17.91
C SER A 71 2.34 -28.11 -16.74
N THR A 72 1.89 -29.05 -15.90
CA THR A 72 1.27 -28.75 -14.61
C THR A 72 2.25 -29.03 -13.48
N ILE A 73 2.25 -28.18 -12.46
CA ILE A 73 3.05 -28.34 -11.25
C ILE A 73 2.13 -28.25 -10.04
N ASP A 74 2.16 -29.22 -9.14
CA ASP A 74 1.36 -29.13 -7.93
C ASP A 74 2.07 -28.29 -6.87
N LEU A 75 1.37 -27.30 -6.34
CA LEU A 75 1.81 -26.50 -5.21
C LEU A 75 1.00 -26.85 -3.99
N LYS A 76 1.67 -27.39 -2.98
CA LYS A 76 1.10 -27.69 -1.68
C LYS A 76 1.40 -26.58 -0.69
N LEU A 77 0.39 -26.19 0.08
CA LEU A 77 0.54 -25.34 1.26
C LEU A 77 0.13 -26.11 2.50
N VAL A 78 0.97 -26.07 3.54
CA VAL A 78 0.63 -26.52 4.89
C VAL A 78 0.70 -25.32 5.83
N ILE A 79 -0.37 -25.07 6.59
CA ILE A 79 -0.37 -24.07 7.67
C ILE A 79 -0.27 -24.75 9.03
N LYS A 80 0.48 -24.12 9.94
CA LYS A 80 0.63 -24.55 11.34
C LYS A 80 0.60 -23.34 12.26
N PRO A 81 0.09 -23.44 13.50
CA PRO A 81 0.21 -22.35 14.47
C PRO A 81 1.65 -21.85 14.56
N GLY A 82 1.85 -20.53 14.53
CA GLY A 82 3.16 -19.91 14.32
C GLY A 82 3.14 -18.39 14.44
N THR A 83 4.06 -17.74 13.75
CA THR A 83 4.34 -16.29 13.87
C THR A 83 4.32 -15.58 12.52
N GLY A 84 3.49 -16.04 11.57
CA GLY A 84 3.37 -15.42 10.24
C GLY A 84 4.51 -15.73 9.26
N GLN A 85 5.40 -16.67 9.56
CA GLN A 85 6.59 -16.92 8.72
C GLN A 85 6.25 -17.76 7.49
N VAL A 86 6.79 -17.37 6.35
CA VAL A 86 6.68 -18.09 5.08
C VAL A 86 7.95 -18.89 4.81
N PHE A 87 7.77 -20.19 4.55
CA PHE A 87 8.82 -21.14 4.22
C PHE A 87 8.56 -21.73 2.84
N ILE A 88 9.61 -21.82 2.03
CA ILE A 88 9.57 -22.46 0.71
C ILE A 88 10.47 -23.68 0.77
N LYS A 89 9.89 -24.87 0.64
CA LYS A 89 10.65 -26.13 0.56
C LYS A 89 11.28 -26.24 -0.82
N GLN A 90 12.61 -26.35 -0.85
CA GLN A 90 13.37 -26.45 -2.08
C GLN A 90 13.55 -27.93 -2.48
N SER A 91 12.67 -28.42 -3.34
CA SER A 91 12.81 -29.68 -4.10
C SER A 91 13.47 -29.44 -5.47
N ALA A 92 13.37 -28.22 -6.00
CA ALA A 92 13.94 -27.71 -7.25
C ALA A 92 14.62 -26.34 -7.01
N LEU A 93 15.40 -25.86 -7.99
CA LEU A 93 15.96 -24.50 -7.97
C LEU A 93 14.85 -23.49 -8.27
N VAL A 94 14.37 -22.81 -7.23
CA VAL A 94 13.36 -21.76 -7.35
C VAL A 94 14.04 -20.42 -7.53
N GLU A 95 13.83 -19.75 -8.65
CA GLU A 95 14.39 -18.42 -8.91
C GLU A 95 13.83 -17.34 -7.97
N ILE A 96 14.54 -16.21 -7.90
CA ILE A 96 14.25 -15.13 -6.94
C ILE A 96 12.84 -14.54 -7.15
N ASP A 97 12.40 -14.39 -8.40
CA ASP A 97 11.10 -13.86 -8.77
C ASP A 97 9.94 -14.72 -8.23
N THR A 98 10.11 -16.03 -8.23
CA THR A 98 9.13 -17.01 -7.75
C THR A 98 9.08 -17.01 -6.22
N GLN A 99 10.24 -16.90 -5.56
CA GLN A 99 10.29 -16.75 -4.09
C GLN A 99 9.60 -15.47 -3.60
N ILE A 100 9.82 -14.36 -4.34
CA ILE A 100 9.14 -13.09 -4.11
C ILE A 100 7.63 -13.24 -4.30
N SER A 101 7.22 -13.93 -5.36
CA SER A 101 5.81 -14.20 -5.68
C SER A 101 5.09 -14.94 -4.56
N VAL A 102 5.71 -15.96 -3.97
CA VAL A 102 5.13 -16.70 -2.83
C VAL A 102 4.90 -15.77 -1.64
N THR A 103 5.91 -14.99 -1.26
CA THR A 103 5.84 -14.11 -0.09
C THR A 103 4.79 -13.01 -0.28
N ASN A 104 4.77 -12.36 -1.45
CA ASN A 104 3.84 -11.28 -1.75
C ASN A 104 2.40 -11.78 -1.87
N SER A 105 2.19 -12.91 -2.54
CA SER A 105 0.85 -13.48 -2.72
C SER A 105 0.23 -13.93 -1.40
N ASN A 106 1.04 -14.49 -0.49
CA ASN A 106 0.61 -14.79 0.87
C ASN A 106 0.11 -13.54 1.58
N LYS A 107 0.92 -12.47 1.60
CA LYS A 107 0.57 -11.19 2.24
C LYS A 107 -0.71 -10.58 1.65
N ILE A 108 -0.83 -10.55 0.31
CA ILE A 108 -2.00 -10.01 -0.39
C ILE A 108 -3.25 -10.81 -0.01
N ALA A 109 -3.16 -12.14 0.03
CA ALA A 109 -4.28 -12.98 0.47
C ALA A 109 -4.68 -12.67 1.91
N CYS A 110 -3.72 -12.61 2.84
CA CYS A 110 -3.98 -12.31 4.23
C CYS A 110 -4.72 -10.99 4.43
N SER A 111 -4.29 -9.95 3.69
CA SER A 111 -4.90 -8.63 3.76
C SER A 111 -6.30 -8.58 3.11
N LEU A 112 -6.44 -9.03 1.85
CA LEU A 112 -7.69 -8.88 1.10
C LEU A 112 -8.84 -9.74 1.64
N PHE A 113 -8.51 -10.93 2.14
CA PHE A 113 -9.48 -11.87 2.71
C PHE A 113 -9.65 -11.70 4.23
N LYS A 114 -9.07 -10.65 4.83
CA LYS A 114 -9.13 -10.34 6.27
C LYS A 114 -8.76 -11.54 7.17
N LEU A 115 -7.69 -12.25 6.81
CA LEU A 115 -7.26 -13.47 7.48
C LEU A 115 -6.23 -13.17 8.58
N ASP A 116 -6.37 -13.80 9.75
CA ASP A 116 -5.32 -13.77 10.77
C ASP A 116 -4.16 -14.71 10.41
N CYS A 117 -3.30 -14.25 9.52
CA CYS A 117 -2.10 -14.97 9.14
C CYS A 117 -0.97 -14.84 10.18
N SER A 118 -1.05 -13.88 11.10
CA SER A 118 0.01 -13.64 12.09
C SER A 118 0.17 -14.83 13.05
N SER A 119 -0.93 -15.55 13.28
CA SER A 119 -1.01 -16.74 14.14
C SER A 119 -0.55 -18.04 13.47
N TYR A 120 -0.10 -18.00 12.20
CA TYR A 120 0.25 -19.21 11.43
C TYR A 120 1.57 -19.07 10.67
N ASN A 121 2.32 -20.17 10.58
CA ASN A 121 3.44 -20.33 9.65
C ASN A 121 2.98 -21.10 8.41
N PHE A 122 3.50 -20.70 7.26
CA PHE A 122 3.11 -21.17 5.93
C PHE A 122 4.26 -21.94 5.30
N TYR A 123 4.01 -23.20 4.92
CA TYR A 123 5.02 -24.07 4.30
C TYR A 123 4.58 -24.42 2.88
N TYR A 124 5.17 -23.76 1.89
CA TYR A 124 4.94 -24.00 0.47
C TYR A 124 5.90 -25.07 -0.06
N GLU A 125 5.38 -26.01 -0.82
CA GLU A 125 6.13 -27.10 -1.46
C GLU A 125 5.70 -27.24 -2.91
N PHE A 126 6.63 -26.98 -3.83
CA PHE A 126 6.43 -27.23 -5.26
C PHE A 126 6.79 -28.69 -5.56
N ASP A 127 5.82 -29.45 -6.06
CA ASP A 127 6.04 -30.79 -6.61
C ASP A 127 6.26 -30.68 -8.12
N ALA A 128 7.48 -30.25 -8.47
CA ALA A 128 7.89 -30.06 -9.86
C ALA A 128 8.89 -31.14 -10.27
N SER A 129 8.69 -31.69 -11.47
CA SER A 129 9.67 -32.56 -12.13
C SER A 129 10.79 -31.78 -12.83
N SER A 130 10.66 -30.46 -12.96
CA SER A 130 11.68 -29.60 -13.57
C SER A 130 12.76 -29.21 -12.54
N LEU A 131 14.00 -29.02 -13.03
CA LEU A 131 15.12 -28.63 -12.18
C LEU A 131 15.04 -27.16 -11.73
N VAL A 132 14.39 -26.30 -12.53
CA VAL A 132 14.30 -24.85 -12.32
C VAL A 132 12.85 -24.38 -12.43
N LEU A 133 12.44 -23.49 -11.52
CA LEU A 133 11.15 -22.80 -11.52
C LEU A 133 11.35 -21.28 -11.54
N LYS A 134 10.68 -20.60 -12.48
CA LYS A 134 10.81 -19.16 -12.74
C LYS A 134 9.45 -18.52 -13.02
N GLY A 135 9.34 -17.23 -12.71
CA GLY A 135 8.28 -16.36 -13.19
C GLY A 135 7.17 -16.13 -12.17
N PRO A 136 6.54 -14.92 -12.18
CA PRO A 136 5.47 -14.60 -11.24
C PRO A 136 4.13 -15.26 -11.57
N SER A 137 4.04 -16.08 -12.63
CA SER A 137 2.76 -16.53 -13.18
C SER A 137 1.93 -17.46 -12.29
N ALA A 138 2.49 -17.92 -11.17
CA ALA A 138 1.82 -18.68 -10.12
C ALA A 138 1.21 -17.81 -9.00
N SER A 139 1.46 -16.49 -8.99
CA SER A 139 1.11 -15.60 -7.87
C SER A 139 -0.38 -15.63 -7.53
N SER A 140 -1.24 -15.54 -8.54
CA SER A 140 -2.69 -15.59 -8.32
C SER A 140 -3.14 -16.94 -7.73
N ALA A 141 -2.59 -18.05 -8.22
CA ALA A 141 -2.87 -19.38 -7.66
C ALA A 141 -2.39 -19.50 -6.20
N ILE A 142 -1.22 -18.95 -5.87
CA ILE A 142 -0.67 -18.93 -4.50
C ILE A 142 -1.60 -18.17 -3.56
N ALA A 143 -2.14 -17.02 -3.98
CA ALA A 143 -3.06 -16.24 -3.15
C ALA A 143 -4.38 -16.99 -2.88
N ILE A 144 -4.97 -17.61 -3.91
CA ILE A 144 -6.18 -18.44 -3.76
C ILE A 144 -5.89 -19.63 -2.84
N LEU A 145 -4.77 -20.34 -3.05
CA LEU A 145 -4.35 -21.44 -2.20
C LEU A 145 -4.24 -20.99 -0.73
N THR A 146 -3.62 -19.83 -0.49
CA THR A 146 -3.45 -19.27 0.85
C THR A 146 -4.81 -18.98 1.48
N ALA A 147 -5.68 -18.27 0.79
CA ALA A 147 -7.00 -17.89 1.30
C ALA A 147 -7.88 -19.11 1.61
N LYS A 148 -8.00 -20.06 0.66
CA LYS A 148 -8.77 -21.30 0.85
C LYS A 148 -8.19 -22.15 1.98
N THR A 149 -6.87 -22.24 2.12
CA THR A 149 -6.22 -23.00 3.20
C THR A 149 -6.50 -22.39 4.58
N MET A 150 -6.42 -21.06 4.70
CA MET A 150 -6.71 -20.35 5.94
C MET A 150 -8.19 -20.47 6.34
N ASN A 151 -9.10 -20.43 5.36
CA ASN A 151 -10.53 -20.68 5.57
C ASN A 151 -10.88 -22.16 5.77
N ARG A 152 -9.90 -23.07 5.65
CA ARG A 152 -10.10 -24.53 5.72
C ARG A 152 -11.07 -25.06 4.66
N GLU A 153 -11.13 -24.38 3.53
CA GLU A 153 -11.90 -24.77 2.35
C GLU A 153 -11.06 -25.68 1.45
N LYS A 154 -11.54 -26.89 1.19
CA LYS A 154 -10.83 -27.84 0.33
C LYS A 154 -10.87 -27.37 -1.11
N ILE A 155 -9.74 -27.37 -1.82
CA ILE A 155 -9.68 -27.10 -3.26
C ILE A 155 -9.88 -28.40 -4.04
N ARG A 156 -10.71 -28.38 -5.08
CA ARG A 156 -10.80 -29.44 -6.10
C ARG A 156 -9.88 -29.10 -7.24
N THR A 157 -8.73 -29.74 -7.25
CA THR A 157 -7.62 -29.46 -8.18
C THR A 157 -7.95 -29.79 -9.62
N GLU A 158 -8.96 -30.61 -9.88
CA GLU A 158 -9.38 -31.04 -11.20
C GLU A 158 -10.40 -30.10 -11.87
N ASP A 159 -11.07 -29.24 -11.09
CA ASP A 159 -12.18 -28.42 -11.61
C ASP A 159 -11.67 -27.10 -12.23
N VAL A 160 -10.80 -26.39 -11.50
CA VAL A 160 -10.44 -24.99 -11.82
C VAL A 160 -8.95 -24.77 -11.65
N VAL A 161 -8.34 -24.11 -12.64
CA VAL A 161 -6.94 -23.66 -12.60
C VAL A 161 -6.81 -22.18 -12.97
N ILE A 162 -5.78 -21.52 -12.46
CA ILE A 162 -5.49 -20.11 -12.75
C ILE A 162 -4.03 -19.90 -13.12
N THR A 163 -3.78 -18.99 -14.06
CA THR A 163 -2.44 -18.39 -14.28
C THR A 163 -2.55 -16.88 -14.25
N GLY A 164 -1.53 -16.22 -13.69
CA GLY A 164 -1.50 -14.77 -13.57
C GLY A 164 -0.51 -14.32 -12.50
N SER A 165 0.18 -13.21 -12.76
CA SER A 165 0.88 -12.49 -11.70
C SER A 165 -0.15 -11.87 -10.75
N LEU A 166 0.29 -11.37 -9.59
CA LEU A 166 -0.60 -10.76 -8.62
C LEU A 166 0.06 -9.51 -8.06
N ASN A 167 -0.62 -8.38 -8.25
CA ASN A 167 -0.07 -7.09 -7.91
C ASN A 167 -0.78 -6.50 -6.67
N SER A 168 -0.25 -5.40 -6.14
CA SER A 168 -0.82 -4.69 -4.99
C SER A 168 -2.33 -4.43 -5.20
N GLY A 169 -3.14 -4.75 -4.19
CA GLY A 169 -4.60 -4.60 -4.27
C GLY A 169 -5.34 -5.78 -4.90
N GLY A 170 -4.64 -6.86 -5.29
CA GLY A 170 -5.26 -8.12 -5.73
C GLY A 170 -5.58 -8.17 -7.22
N ILE A 171 -4.81 -7.47 -8.04
CA ILE A 171 -5.04 -7.41 -9.49
C ILE A 171 -4.29 -8.54 -10.17
N VAL A 172 -5.00 -9.35 -10.95
CA VAL A 172 -4.45 -10.46 -11.74
C VAL A 172 -3.74 -9.89 -12.97
N GLY A 173 -2.40 -9.89 -12.92
CA GLY A 173 -1.55 -9.29 -13.95
C GLY A 173 -1.16 -10.26 -15.07
N VAL A 174 -0.65 -9.69 -16.17
CA VAL A 174 -0.35 -10.44 -17.39
C VAL A 174 0.81 -11.43 -17.23
N VAL A 175 0.78 -12.49 -18.04
CA VAL A 175 1.81 -13.53 -18.05
C VAL A 175 2.07 -14.03 -19.48
N GLY A 176 3.26 -14.58 -19.71
CA GLY A 176 3.60 -15.22 -20.97
C GLY A 176 2.95 -16.59 -21.16
N GLY A 177 2.80 -16.98 -22.43
CA GLY A 177 2.46 -18.34 -22.83
C GLY A 177 1.02 -18.77 -22.54
N VAL A 178 0.08 -17.82 -22.45
CA VAL A 178 -1.31 -18.08 -22.05
C VAL A 178 -1.99 -19.11 -22.96
N ASP A 179 -1.86 -18.99 -24.29
CA ASP A 179 -2.42 -19.97 -25.24
C ASP A 179 -1.93 -21.40 -24.93
N LYS A 180 -0.62 -21.55 -24.63
CA LYS A 180 -0.04 -22.86 -24.32
C LYS A 180 -0.52 -23.40 -22.98
N LYS A 181 -0.68 -22.54 -21.99
CA LYS A 181 -1.20 -22.87 -20.66
C LYS A 181 -2.66 -23.32 -20.74
N ILE A 182 -3.49 -22.68 -21.56
CA ILE A 182 -4.87 -23.12 -21.82
C ILE A 182 -4.86 -24.51 -22.50
N GLU A 183 -4.03 -24.73 -23.52
CA GLU A 183 -3.88 -26.05 -24.15
C GLU A 183 -3.45 -27.14 -23.14
N THR A 184 -2.54 -26.81 -22.23
CA THR A 184 -2.12 -27.71 -21.15
C THR A 184 -3.26 -28.02 -20.20
N ALA A 185 -4.09 -27.04 -19.85
CA ALA A 185 -5.26 -27.25 -19.02
C ALA A 185 -6.28 -28.19 -19.70
N ILE A 186 -6.54 -28.00 -21.00
CA ILE A 186 -7.37 -28.93 -21.80
C ILE A 186 -6.78 -30.35 -21.75
N GLY A 187 -5.47 -30.48 -21.97
CA GLY A 187 -4.78 -31.78 -21.96
C GLY A 187 -4.85 -32.54 -20.64
N HIS A 188 -5.08 -31.83 -19.52
CA HIS A 188 -5.24 -32.41 -18.18
C HIS A 188 -6.71 -32.47 -17.72
N ASN A 189 -7.66 -32.17 -18.62
CA ASN A 189 -9.12 -32.22 -18.39
C ASN A 189 -9.63 -31.28 -17.29
N PHE A 190 -9.04 -30.09 -17.14
CA PHE A 190 -9.63 -29.05 -16.30
C PHE A 190 -10.94 -28.53 -16.91
N GLU A 191 -11.95 -28.26 -16.08
CA GLU A 191 -13.23 -27.72 -16.55
C GLU A 191 -13.14 -26.22 -16.86
N LYS A 192 -12.42 -25.47 -16.02
CA LYS A 192 -12.23 -24.02 -16.14
C LYS A 192 -10.77 -23.61 -16.04
N VAL A 193 -10.37 -22.63 -16.84
CA VAL A 193 -9.09 -21.92 -16.70
C VAL A 193 -9.31 -20.42 -16.58
N LEU A 194 -8.78 -19.84 -15.51
CA LEU A 194 -8.74 -18.41 -15.30
C LEU A 194 -7.42 -17.86 -15.85
N VAL A 195 -7.53 -16.82 -16.68
CA VAL A 195 -6.39 -16.12 -17.29
C VAL A 195 -6.50 -14.62 -17.04
N PRO A 196 -5.39 -13.86 -17.08
CA PRO A 196 -5.45 -12.43 -16.90
C PRO A 196 -6.23 -11.78 -18.05
N ALA A 197 -7.15 -10.88 -17.71
CA ALA A 197 -8.08 -10.32 -18.70
C ALA A 197 -7.41 -9.57 -19.87
N PHE A 198 -6.21 -9.05 -19.61
CA PHE A 198 -5.47 -8.18 -20.51
C PHE A 198 -4.17 -8.81 -21.04
N SER A 199 -3.98 -10.13 -20.90
CA SER A 199 -2.85 -10.81 -21.54
C SER A 199 -3.04 -10.92 -23.05
N ASP A 200 -1.93 -10.81 -23.78
CA ASP A 200 -1.87 -11.13 -25.20
C ASP A 200 -1.95 -12.65 -25.41
N PHE A 201 -3.16 -13.12 -25.68
CA PHE A 201 -3.46 -14.48 -26.11
C PHE A 201 -4.46 -14.42 -27.26
N ASN A 202 -4.62 -15.49 -28.03
CA ASN A 202 -5.50 -15.46 -29.17
C ASN A 202 -6.98 -15.47 -28.74
N LYS A 203 -7.53 -14.27 -28.48
CA LYS A 203 -8.93 -14.05 -28.09
C LYS A 203 -9.94 -14.57 -29.15
N THR A 204 -9.50 -14.80 -30.38
CA THR A 204 -10.33 -15.36 -31.47
C THR A 204 -10.28 -16.88 -31.58
N LYS A 205 -9.35 -17.53 -30.87
CA LYS A 205 -9.22 -18.98 -30.82
C LYS A 205 -10.28 -19.54 -29.87
N GLU A 206 -11.18 -20.34 -30.41
CA GLU A 206 -12.13 -21.09 -29.60
C GLU A 206 -11.43 -22.31 -28.99
N PHE A 207 -11.34 -22.34 -27.66
CA PHE A 207 -10.75 -23.43 -26.90
C PHE A 207 -11.84 -24.44 -26.53
N VAL A 208 -12.01 -25.47 -27.36
CA VAL A 208 -13.03 -26.50 -27.13
C VAL A 208 -12.62 -27.41 -25.98
N GLY A 209 -13.54 -27.67 -25.06
CA GLY A 209 -13.36 -28.60 -23.93
C GLY A 209 -12.92 -27.95 -22.62
N ILE A 210 -12.83 -26.62 -22.56
CA ILE A 210 -12.57 -25.86 -21.33
C ILE A 210 -13.29 -24.51 -21.36
N GLU A 211 -13.75 -24.03 -20.21
CA GLU A 211 -14.24 -22.66 -20.05
C GLU A 211 -13.08 -21.72 -19.73
N VAL A 212 -12.84 -20.70 -20.57
CA VAL A 212 -11.80 -19.69 -20.34
C VAL A 212 -12.41 -18.44 -19.71
N ILE A 213 -12.04 -18.15 -18.46
CA ILE A 213 -12.54 -16.99 -17.71
C ILE A 213 -11.44 -15.92 -17.63
N ARG A 214 -11.77 -14.72 -18.07
CA ARG A 214 -10.88 -13.56 -17.97
C ARG A 214 -11.07 -12.88 -16.62
N SER A 215 -10.05 -12.90 -15.78
CA SER A 215 -10.10 -12.29 -14.46
C SER A 215 -9.20 -11.05 -14.37
N VAL A 216 -9.71 -10.03 -13.69
CA VAL A 216 -8.97 -8.82 -13.30
C VAL A 216 -8.71 -8.81 -11.80
N ASP A 217 -9.66 -9.28 -10.99
CA ASP A 217 -9.61 -9.27 -9.54
C ASP A 217 -9.42 -10.69 -8.98
N ILE A 218 -8.49 -10.85 -8.05
CA ILE A 218 -8.26 -12.09 -7.33
C ILE A 218 -9.48 -12.55 -6.52
N ILE A 219 -10.36 -11.63 -6.11
CA ILE A 219 -11.59 -11.97 -5.39
C ILE A 219 -12.60 -12.62 -6.33
N ASP A 220 -12.77 -12.08 -7.54
CA ASP A 220 -13.60 -12.71 -8.58
C ASP A 220 -13.02 -14.08 -8.94
N ALA A 221 -11.69 -14.17 -9.06
CA ALA A 221 -11.02 -15.44 -9.32
C ALA A 221 -11.23 -16.47 -8.21
N TYR A 222 -11.15 -16.06 -6.95
CA TYR A 222 -11.39 -16.92 -5.78
C TYR A 222 -12.81 -17.50 -5.79
N ASN A 223 -13.80 -16.73 -6.25
CA ASN A 223 -15.20 -17.14 -6.29
C ASN A 223 -15.53 -18.14 -7.40
N GLU A 224 -14.65 -18.30 -8.40
CA GLU A 224 -14.77 -19.36 -9.40
C GLU A 224 -14.31 -20.73 -8.87
N PHE A 225 -13.46 -20.75 -7.84
CA PHE A 225 -13.07 -21.99 -7.17
C PHE A 225 -14.20 -22.48 -6.26
N ASN A 226 -14.21 -23.78 -6.01
CA ASN A 226 -15.21 -24.39 -5.15
C ASN A 226 -15.16 -23.86 -3.69
N GLY A 227 -16.27 -23.98 -2.97
CA GLY A 227 -16.41 -23.49 -1.59
C GLY A 227 -17.38 -22.33 -1.49
N ASP A 228 -17.29 -21.57 -0.40
CA ASP A 228 -18.14 -20.41 -0.19
C ASP A 228 -17.62 -19.21 -0.99
N SER A 229 -18.54 -18.41 -1.53
CA SER A 229 -18.19 -17.16 -2.19
C SER A 229 -17.74 -16.11 -1.17
N TYR A 230 -16.62 -15.46 -1.42
CA TYR A 230 -16.17 -14.31 -0.66
C TYR A 230 -16.70 -13.01 -1.27
N THR A 231 -17.35 -12.19 -0.44
CA THR A 231 -17.79 -10.85 -0.81
C THR A 231 -17.10 -9.84 0.10
N LEU A 232 -16.61 -8.75 -0.49
CA LEU A 232 -16.03 -7.67 0.31
C LEU A 232 -17.11 -6.93 1.10
N GLU A 233 -16.94 -6.90 2.40
CA GLU A 233 -17.69 -6.01 3.28
C GLU A 233 -17.08 -4.61 3.23
N LEU A 234 -17.80 -3.70 2.57
CA LEU A 234 -17.44 -2.28 2.48
C LEU A 234 -18.09 -1.50 3.63
N GLU A 235 -17.28 -0.74 4.35
CA GLU A 235 -17.75 0.08 5.44
C GLU A 235 -18.20 1.45 4.93
N LYS A 236 -19.25 2.02 5.53
CA LYS A 236 -19.64 3.39 5.22
C LYS A 236 -18.67 4.35 5.87
N VAL A 237 -17.86 5.00 5.05
CA VAL A 237 -16.92 6.03 5.49
C VAL A 237 -17.61 7.41 5.44
N GLU A 238 -17.68 8.09 6.59
CA GLU A 238 -18.19 9.47 6.65
C GLU A 238 -17.16 10.44 6.05
N SER A 239 -17.58 11.26 5.08
CA SER A 239 -16.67 12.15 4.33
C SER A 239 -17.13 13.60 4.27
N LYS A 240 -18.30 13.94 4.84
CA LYS A 240 -18.89 15.27 4.66
C LYS A 240 -18.04 16.39 5.25
N GLU A 241 -17.53 16.21 6.47
CA GLU A 241 -16.67 17.20 7.12
C GLU A 241 -15.39 17.42 6.33
N TYR A 242 -14.79 16.34 5.86
CA TYR A 242 -13.63 16.38 4.96
C TYR A 242 -13.92 17.16 3.69
N GLN A 243 -15.02 16.89 2.99
CA GLN A 243 -15.37 17.58 1.75
C GLN A 243 -15.57 19.09 1.99
N LEU A 244 -16.13 19.49 3.12
CA LEU A 244 -16.27 20.90 3.50
C LEU A 244 -14.92 21.57 3.76
N LEU A 245 -14.01 20.90 4.48
CA LEU A 245 -12.66 21.41 4.71
C LEU A 245 -11.86 21.49 3.41
N MET A 246 -11.97 20.49 2.54
CA MET A 246 -11.29 20.45 1.24
C MET A 246 -11.80 21.55 0.32
N LYS A 247 -13.12 21.78 0.28
CA LYS A 247 -13.69 22.91 -0.46
C LYS A 247 -13.11 24.24 0.03
N LYS A 248 -13.08 24.46 1.35
CA LYS A 248 -12.54 25.70 1.93
C LYS A 248 -11.06 25.89 1.59
N LEU A 249 -10.25 24.83 1.70
CA LEU A 249 -8.84 24.85 1.30
C LEU A 249 -8.71 25.25 -0.17
N SER A 250 -9.51 24.66 -1.05
CA SER A 250 -9.47 24.95 -2.49
C SER A 250 -9.94 26.36 -2.81
N ASP A 251 -10.98 26.85 -2.14
CA ASP A 251 -11.43 28.25 -2.23
C ASP A 251 -10.28 29.21 -1.83
N ASP A 252 -9.58 28.96 -0.71
CA ASP A 252 -8.43 29.74 -0.26
C ASP A 252 -7.30 29.75 -1.33
N MET A 253 -7.05 28.60 -1.98
CA MET A 253 -6.04 28.47 -3.03
C MET A 253 -6.42 29.21 -4.31
N CYS A 254 -7.69 29.18 -4.71
CA CYS A 254 -8.16 29.89 -5.90
C CYS A 254 -8.19 31.41 -5.68
N ALA A 255 -8.62 31.86 -4.50
CA ALA A 255 -8.58 33.28 -4.13
C ALA A 255 -7.16 33.85 -4.20
N ARG A 256 -6.17 33.08 -3.75
CA ARG A 256 -4.75 33.44 -3.86
C ARG A 256 -4.29 33.58 -5.32
N ALA A 257 -4.83 32.78 -6.24
CA ALA A 257 -4.49 32.87 -7.65
C ALA A 257 -5.02 34.17 -8.26
N ASP A 258 -6.24 34.57 -7.86
CA ASP A 258 -6.83 35.85 -8.22
C ASP A 258 -6.03 37.03 -7.65
N GLU A 259 -5.53 36.93 -6.40
CA GLU A 259 -4.65 37.95 -5.82
C GLU A 259 -3.37 38.14 -6.65
N TYR A 260 -2.73 37.05 -7.08
CA TYR A 260 -1.55 37.15 -7.94
C TYR A 260 -1.88 37.68 -9.32
N HIS A 261 -2.98 37.22 -9.93
CA HIS A 261 -3.46 37.73 -11.19
C HIS A 261 -3.63 39.26 -11.15
N ASN A 262 -4.31 39.77 -10.11
CA ASN A 262 -4.56 41.19 -9.91
C ASN A 262 -3.29 42.01 -9.60
N SER A 263 -2.23 41.35 -9.14
CA SER A 263 -0.93 41.97 -8.83
C SER A 263 0.01 42.06 -10.03
N ILE A 264 -0.35 41.47 -11.17
CA ILE A 264 0.48 41.45 -12.38
C ILE A 264 0.09 42.62 -13.30
N ASP A 265 1.08 43.41 -13.71
CA ASP A 265 0.91 44.39 -14.77
C ASP A 265 0.99 43.69 -16.14
N PHE A 266 -0.17 43.38 -16.70
CA PHE A 266 -0.30 42.71 -18.00
C PHE A 266 0.25 43.54 -19.16
N SER A 267 0.46 44.86 -19.00
CA SER A 267 1.05 45.71 -20.05
C SER A 267 2.52 45.39 -20.31
N LEU A 268 3.20 44.75 -19.35
CA LEU A 268 4.61 44.35 -19.44
C LEU A 268 4.81 42.98 -20.10
N ILE A 269 3.73 42.33 -20.54
CA ILE A 269 3.76 40.96 -21.05
C ILE A 269 3.69 40.95 -22.57
N GLU A 270 4.81 40.60 -23.20
CA GLU A 270 4.89 40.41 -24.65
C GLU A 270 4.46 38.99 -25.05
N GLU A 271 3.80 38.87 -26.21
CA GLU A 271 3.41 37.58 -26.78
C GLU A 271 4.61 36.66 -26.99
N ASN A 272 4.37 35.34 -26.92
CA ASN A 272 5.39 34.29 -27.08
C ASN A 272 6.55 34.30 -26.06
N THR A 273 6.48 35.14 -25.01
CA THR A 273 7.45 35.11 -23.91
C THR A 273 7.15 34.00 -22.89
N THR A 274 8.15 33.67 -22.06
CA THR A 274 7.98 32.76 -20.92
C THR A 274 6.85 33.22 -19.99
N ASN A 275 6.76 34.53 -19.70
CA ASN A 275 5.70 35.06 -18.86
C ASN A 275 4.32 34.90 -19.52
N PHE A 276 4.18 35.16 -20.82
CA PHE A 276 2.94 34.91 -21.55
C PHE A 276 2.48 33.45 -21.45
N ARG A 277 3.40 32.49 -21.59
CA ARG A 277 3.11 31.06 -21.40
C ARG A 277 2.65 30.75 -19.97
N LEU A 278 3.33 31.29 -18.95
CA LEU A 278 2.93 31.12 -17.55
C LEU A 278 1.51 31.64 -17.31
N ILE A 279 1.18 32.85 -17.77
CA ILE A 279 -0.16 33.43 -17.64
C ILE A 279 -1.23 32.55 -18.29
N ASN A 280 -0.99 32.08 -19.52
CA ASN A 280 -1.97 31.24 -20.22
C ASN A 280 -2.14 29.88 -19.54
N ASN A 281 -1.05 29.27 -19.08
CA ASN A 281 -1.12 28.04 -18.29
C ASN A 281 -1.94 28.25 -17.01
N SER A 282 -1.75 29.38 -16.30
CA SER A 282 -2.58 29.69 -15.12
C SER A 282 -4.05 29.82 -15.46
N LYS A 283 -4.40 30.50 -16.57
CA LYS A 283 -5.80 30.65 -17.00
C LYS A 283 -6.44 29.29 -17.33
N ASN A 284 -5.69 28.41 -18.00
CA ASN A 284 -6.14 27.05 -18.29
C ASN A 284 -6.39 26.27 -16.99
N SER A 285 -5.43 26.29 -16.06
CA SER A 285 -5.62 25.63 -14.75
C SER A 285 -6.81 26.20 -13.97
N LEU A 286 -7.06 27.51 -13.99
CA LEU A 286 -8.26 28.08 -13.36
C LEU A 286 -9.58 27.70 -14.06
N ASN A 287 -9.55 27.33 -15.33
CA ASN A 287 -10.72 26.76 -15.99
C ASN A 287 -10.93 25.31 -15.56
N ASP A 288 -9.85 24.52 -15.47
CA ASP A 288 -9.91 23.14 -14.98
C ASP A 288 -10.40 23.08 -13.52
N SER A 289 -10.03 24.06 -12.69
CA SER A 289 -10.52 24.15 -11.31
C SER A 289 -12.03 24.37 -11.23
N LYS A 290 -12.62 25.18 -12.12
CA LYS A 290 -14.07 25.38 -12.20
C LYS A 290 -14.79 24.12 -12.65
N VAL A 291 -14.20 23.35 -13.56
CA VAL A 291 -14.74 22.05 -13.98
C VAL A 291 -14.73 21.08 -12.79
N ALA A 292 -13.64 21.00 -12.04
CA ALA A 292 -13.54 20.16 -10.84
C ALA A 292 -14.56 20.57 -9.75
N ASP A 293 -14.72 21.87 -9.48
CA ASP A 293 -15.72 22.40 -8.53
C ASP A 293 -17.15 22.00 -8.93
N SER A 294 -17.49 22.09 -10.22
CA SER A 294 -18.82 21.70 -10.73
C SER A 294 -19.15 20.22 -10.52
N LYS A 295 -18.13 19.37 -10.34
CA LYS A 295 -18.25 17.94 -10.03
C LYS A 295 -18.17 17.64 -8.53
N GLY A 296 -17.85 18.63 -7.69
CA GLY A 296 -17.56 18.44 -6.26
C GLY A 296 -16.19 17.83 -5.96
N ASN A 297 -15.27 17.82 -6.93
CA ASN A 297 -13.93 17.26 -6.76
C ASN A 297 -12.98 18.32 -6.18
N TYR A 298 -13.15 18.64 -4.91
CA TYR A 298 -12.49 19.79 -4.30
C TYR A 298 -10.98 19.65 -4.24
N TYR A 299 -10.42 18.45 -4.05
CA TYR A 299 -8.96 18.30 -4.09
C TYR A 299 -8.38 18.65 -5.46
N SER A 300 -9.00 18.17 -6.54
CA SER A 300 -8.61 18.52 -7.91
C SER A 300 -8.73 20.03 -8.16
N MET A 301 -9.82 20.66 -7.71
CA MET A 301 -9.98 22.12 -7.76
C MET A 301 -8.79 22.84 -7.11
N GLY A 302 -8.40 22.43 -5.90
CA GLY A 302 -7.26 22.99 -5.17
C GLY A 302 -5.92 22.75 -5.89
N SER A 303 -5.73 21.56 -6.47
CA SER A 303 -4.54 21.21 -7.27
C SER A 303 -4.41 22.07 -8.53
N TYR A 304 -5.51 22.32 -9.23
CA TYR A 304 -5.51 23.20 -10.39
C TYR A 304 -5.26 24.68 -9.98
N CYS A 305 -5.85 25.14 -8.88
CA CYS A 305 -5.56 26.47 -8.35
C CYS A 305 -4.11 26.59 -7.84
N TYR A 306 -3.52 25.53 -7.30
CA TYR A 306 -2.08 25.45 -6.99
C TYR A 306 -1.21 25.69 -8.24
N ASN A 307 -1.53 25.02 -9.34
CA ASN A 307 -0.80 25.17 -10.60
C ASN A 307 -0.92 26.61 -11.14
N ALA A 308 -2.11 27.23 -11.00
CA ALA A 308 -2.30 28.64 -11.34
C ALA A 308 -1.47 29.58 -10.45
N ASN A 309 -1.45 29.33 -9.13
CA ASN A 309 -0.64 30.06 -8.15
C ASN A 309 0.83 30.03 -8.51
N LEU A 310 1.38 28.85 -8.78
CA LEU A 310 2.79 28.65 -9.13
C LEU A 310 3.18 29.48 -10.37
N ASN A 311 2.38 29.37 -11.42
CA ASN A 311 2.64 30.05 -12.69
C ASN A 311 2.48 31.58 -12.57
N TYR A 312 1.45 32.07 -11.89
CA TYR A 312 1.27 33.50 -11.66
C TYR A 312 2.35 34.08 -10.75
N LYS A 313 2.70 33.37 -9.67
CA LYS A 313 3.77 33.77 -8.76
C LYS A 313 5.11 33.87 -9.49
N ASN A 314 5.43 32.90 -10.34
CA ASN A 314 6.64 32.93 -11.15
C ASN A 314 6.67 34.13 -12.10
N ALA A 315 5.58 34.36 -12.85
CA ALA A 315 5.47 35.53 -13.73
C ALA A 315 5.62 36.84 -12.95
N PHE A 316 4.95 36.95 -11.80
CA PHE A 316 5.05 38.11 -10.90
C PHE A 316 6.47 38.34 -10.38
N GLU A 317 7.18 37.30 -9.97
CA GLU A 317 8.57 37.43 -9.49
C GLU A 317 9.56 37.79 -10.62
N ASN A 318 9.29 37.37 -11.87
CA ASN A 318 10.06 37.79 -13.04
C ASN A 318 9.85 39.27 -13.38
N LEU A 319 8.63 39.79 -13.23
CA LEU A 319 8.28 41.18 -13.55
C LEU A 319 8.76 42.20 -12.51
N LYS A 320 9.10 41.77 -11.29
CA LYS A 320 9.64 42.66 -10.24
C LYS A 320 11.03 43.24 -10.54
N ASN A 321 11.73 42.72 -11.55
CA ASN A 321 13.05 43.17 -11.99
C ASN A 321 14.06 43.37 -10.83
N LEU A 322 14.10 42.43 -9.88
CA LEU A 322 15.04 42.47 -8.74
C LEU A 322 16.47 42.19 -9.21
N THR A 323 17.45 42.77 -8.52
CA THR A 323 18.85 42.34 -8.65
C THR A 323 19.04 40.93 -8.04
N LEU A 324 20.07 40.21 -8.50
CA LEU A 324 20.44 38.90 -7.94
C LEU A 324 20.65 38.96 -6.41
N LYS A 325 21.33 40.00 -5.92
CA LYS A 325 21.57 40.21 -4.49
C LYS A 325 20.28 40.37 -3.69
N GLU A 326 19.31 41.12 -4.21
CA GLU A 326 18.00 41.27 -3.57
C GLU A 326 17.22 39.95 -3.56
N ARG A 327 17.31 39.16 -4.64
CA ARG A 327 16.73 37.83 -4.71
C ARG A 327 17.35 36.87 -3.70
N ASP A 328 18.67 36.85 -3.59
CA ASP A 328 19.41 36.01 -2.64
C ASP A 328 19.03 36.35 -1.19
N ASN A 329 18.90 37.64 -0.86
CA ASN A 329 18.42 38.06 0.45
C ASN A 329 17.00 37.53 0.76
N LYS A 330 16.10 37.53 -0.24
CA LYS A 330 14.75 36.96 -0.06
C LYS A 330 14.78 35.44 0.09
N ILE A 331 15.62 34.76 -0.67
CA ILE A 331 15.82 33.30 -0.59
C ILE A 331 16.32 32.92 0.81
N ASN A 332 17.41 33.54 1.27
CA ASN A 332 18.00 33.25 2.58
C ASN A 332 17.05 33.55 3.75
N ASN A 333 16.26 34.63 3.65
CA ASN A 333 15.25 34.93 4.67
C ASN A 333 14.10 33.93 4.67
N PHE A 334 13.72 33.41 3.49
CA PHE A 334 12.66 32.42 3.38
C PHE A 334 13.12 31.03 3.85
N GLU A 335 14.34 30.62 3.49
CA GLU A 335 14.98 29.39 3.95
C GLU A 335 14.97 29.28 5.48
N LYS A 336 15.29 30.37 6.20
CA LYS A 336 15.23 30.40 7.67
C LYS A 336 13.82 30.07 8.21
N LYS A 337 12.77 30.63 7.60
CA LYS A 337 11.37 30.38 7.99
C LYS A 337 10.97 28.92 7.77
N VAL A 338 11.41 28.34 6.66
CA VAL A 338 11.17 26.91 6.35
C VAL A 338 11.89 26.03 7.38
N LYS A 339 13.18 26.31 7.67
CA LYS A 339 13.96 25.58 8.68
C LYS A 339 13.38 25.69 10.09
N GLU A 340 12.82 26.83 10.47
CA GLU A 340 12.10 27.00 11.75
C GLU A 340 10.85 26.12 11.83
N SER A 341 10.12 25.97 10.72
CA SER A 341 8.90 25.14 10.68
C SER A 341 9.22 23.64 10.72
N ILE A 342 10.32 23.21 10.08
CA ILE A 342 10.81 21.83 10.23
C ILE A 342 11.10 21.52 11.70
N LYS A 343 11.82 22.41 12.40
CA LYS A 343 12.10 22.23 13.83
C LYS A 343 10.83 22.13 14.68
N LEU A 344 9.79 22.89 14.33
CA LEU A 344 8.49 22.81 14.99
C LEU A 344 7.85 21.43 14.78
N PHE A 345 7.72 20.97 13.53
CA PHE A 345 7.09 19.69 13.21
C PHE A 345 7.85 18.48 13.75
N GLU A 346 9.18 18.54 13.78
CA GLU A 346 10.00 17.48 14.35
C GLU A 346 10.04 17.45 15.88
N SER A 347 9.51 18.49 16.53
CA SER A 347 9.46 18.57 17.99
C SER A 347 8.57 17.46 18.57
N LYS A 348 8.95 16.97 19.75
CA LYS A 348 8.17 15.96 20.48
C LYS A 348 6.75 16.46 20.81
N GLU A 349 6.61 17.75 21.11
CA GLU A 349 5.31 18.37 21.39
C GLU A 349 4.37 18.28 20.20
N TYR A 350 4.85 18.60 19.00
CA TYR A 350 4.04 18.53 17.78
C TYR A 350 3.65 17.07 17.46
N LYS A 351 4.62 16.15 17.51
CA LYS A 351 4.39 14.72 17.26
C LYS A 351 3.38 14.11 18.23
N ASN A 352 3.36 14.53 19.50
CA ASN A 352 2.38 14.06 20.49
C ASN A 352 0.93 14.47 20.15
N ASN A 353 0.72 15.45 19.28
CA ASN A 353 -0.61 15.83 18.81
C ASN A 353 -1.10 14.95 17.65
N ILE A 354 -0.27 14.10 17.08
CA ILE A 354 -0.65 13.18 16.01
C ILE A 354 -1.26 11.93 16.65
N LYS A 355 -2.59 11.88 16.68
CA LYS A 355 -3.33 10.87 17.47
C LYS A 355 -4.08 9.86 16.64
N THR A 356 -4.49 10.20 15.42
CA THR A 356 -5.26 9.28 14.56
C THR A 356 -4.53 9.00 13.25
N MET A 357 -5.01 8.00 12.50
CA MET A 357 -4.48 7.73 11.15
C MET A 357 -4.58 8.96 10.23
N ASN A 358 -5.64 9.75 10.38
CA ASN A 358 -5.83 10.95 9.57
C ASN A 358 -4.88 12.07 9.97
N ASP A 359 -4.67 12.27 11.27
CA ASP A 359 -3.62 13.19 11.73
C ASP A 359 -2.25 12.75 11.19
N PHE A 360 -1.98 11.44 11.16
CA PHE A 360 -0.74 10.90 10.62
C PHE A 360 -0.59 11.16 9.13
N TYR A 361 -1.62 10.90 8.33
CA TYR A 361 -1.64 11.25 6.90
C TYR A 361 -1.37 12.74 6.67
N VAL A 362 -2.04 13.61 7.43
CA VAL A 362 -1.82 15.06 7.36
C VAL A 362 -0.38 15.40 7.73
N TYR A 363 0.15 14.84 8.81
CA TYR A 363 1.53 15.07 9.24
C TYR A 363 2.55 14.63 8.20
N LEU A 364 2.35 13.48 7.52
CA LEU A 364 3.21 13.07 6.42
C LEU A 364 3.22 14.09 5.28
N ILE A 365 2.04 14.66 4.93
CA ILE A 365 1.96 15.76 3.95
C ILE A 365 2.74 16.98 4.46
N LEU A 366 2.57 17.39 5.72
CA LEU A 366 3.27 18.57 6.27
C LEU A 366 4.79 18.41 6.18
N ILE A 367 5.30 17.23 6.53
CA ILE A 367 6.73 16.91 6.41
C ILE A 367 7.16 16.96 4.94
N ASP A 368 6.51 16.22 4.03
CA ASP A 368 6.84 16.23 2.60
C ASP A 368 6.90 17.64 2.02
N ARG A 369 5.84 18.44 2.21
CA ARG A 369 5.75 19.78 1.63
C ARG A 369 6.78 20.74 2.22
N THR A 370 7.11 20.61 3.49
CA THR A 370 8.11 21.48 4.13
C THR A 370 9.52 21.13 3.65
N TYR A 371 9.86 19.84 3.55
CA TYR A 371 11.16 19.41 3.02
C TYR A 371 11.29 19.67 1.51
N GLU A 372 10.22 19.51 0.73
CA GLU A 372 10.21 19.88 -0.69
C GLU A 372 10.46 21.38 -0.86
N ALA A 373 9.81 22.22 -0.05
CA ALA A 373 10.07 23.66 -0.05
C ALA A 373 11.53 23.98 0.32
N LEU A 374 12.11 23.26 1.29
CA LEU A 374 13.51 23.42 1.68
C LEU A 374 14.45 23.02 0.53
N ASN A 375 14.27 21.86 -0.07
CA ASN A 375 15.12 21.41 -1.18
C ASN A 375 15.06 22.41 -2.36
N LEU A 376 13.86 22.91 -2.70
CA LEU A 376 13.71 23.94 -3.74
C LEU A 376 14.47 25.24 -3.41
N ILE A 377 14.47 25.67 -2.14
CA ILE A 377 15.17 26.90 -1.75
C ILE A 377 16.69 26.70 -1.69
N GLU A 378 17.16 25.55 -1.23
CA GLU A 378 18.59 25.20 -1.19
C GLU A 378 19.16 25.08 -2.61
N ASN A 379 18.43 24.43 -3.53
CA ASN A 379 18.78 24.46 -4.96
C ASN A 379 18.88 25.89 -5.52
N ALA A 380 18.02 26.81 -5.05
CA ALA A 380 18.09 28.21 -5.47
C ALA A 380 19.30 28.96 -4.89
N VAL A 381 19.77 28.57 -3.69
CA VAL A 381 21.01 29.08 -3.08
C VAL A 381 22.22 28.57 -3.85
N GLU A 382 22.25 27.29 -4.21
CA GLU A 382 23.36 26.65 -4.92
C GLU A 382 23.60 27.16 -6.34
N LEU A 383 22.57 27.77 -6.96
CA LEU A 383 22.71 28.51 -8.22
C LEU A 383 23.67 29.70 -8.04
N ASN A 384 24.96 29.44 -8.20
CA ASN A 384 26.05 30.40 -8.07
C ASN A 384 26.30 31.16 -9.38
N VAL A 385 26.72 32.40 -9.24
CA VAL A 385 27.34 33.19 -10.31
C VAL A 385 28.85 32.94 -10.24
N ASN A 386 29.34 31.84 -10.81
CA ASN A 386 30.79 31.60 -10.86
C ASN A 386 31.40 32.18 -12.14
N LEU A 387 31.35 33.51 -12.27
CA LEU A 387 31.92 34.25 -13.41
C LEU A 387 33.45 34.26 -13.40
N SER A 388 34.10 33.92 -12.28
CA SER A 388 35.56 33.87 -12.13
C SER A 388 36.23 32.65 -12.76
N ASN A 389 35.46 31.64 -13.18
CA ASN A 389 36.00 30.37 -13.72
C ASN A 389 35.80 30.19 -15.24
N PHE A 390 35.23 31.17 -15.94
CA PHE A 390 35.12 31.13 -17.41
C PHE A 390 36.43 31.62 -18.06
N GLU A 391 37.50 30.83 -17.95
CA GLU A 391 38.59 30.87 -18.92
C GLU A 391 38.25 29.90 -20.07
N ILE A 392 37.87 30.44 -21.23
CA ILE A 392 37.78 29.64 -22.45
C ILE A 392 39.23 29.36 -22.88
N ILE A 393 39.73 28.16 -22.63
CA ILE A 393 41.02 27.71 -23.19
C ILE A 393 40.78 27.43 -24.68
N ASN A 394 41.15 28.38 -25.54
CA ASN A 394 41.26 28.10 -26.97
C ASN A 394 42.48 27.20 -27.19
N GLU A 395 42.27 25.95 -27.61
CA GLU A 395 43.34 24.99 -27.93
C GLU A 395 44.25 25.41 -29.10
N THR A 396 44.09 26.58 -29.69
CA THR A 396 44.86 27.03 -30.86
C THR A 396 45.65 28.32 -30.72
N ASP A 397 45.55 29.08 -29.61
CA ASP A 397 46.40 30.28 -29.44
C ASP A 397 46.73 30.58 -27.97
N ASN A 398 48.00 30.36 -27.61
CA ASN A 398 48.62 30.75 -26.34
C ASN A 398 48.76 32.29 -26.23
N SER A 399 47.67 33.06 -26.09
CA SER A 399 47.65 34.42 -25.47
C SER A 399 46.35 35.25 -25.63
N THR A 400 45.15 34.68 -25.47
CA THR A 400 43.96 35.55 -25.21
C THR A 400 42.99 34.91 -24.22
N SER A 401 42.96 35.42 -22.99
CA SER A 401 41.84 35.23 -22.08
C SER A 401 40.64 36.04 -22.60
N LEU A 402 39.68 35.36 -23.21
CA LEU A 402 38.42 35.99 -23.63
C LEU A 402 37.57 36.26 -22.38
N SER A 403 37.67 37.48 -21.85
CA SER A 403 36.72 37.99 -20.85
C SER A 403 35.31 38.05 -21.47
N LEU A 404 34.30 37.50 -20.80
CA LEU A 404 32.90 37.64 -21.19
C LEU A 404 32.57 39.14 -21.32
N ASN A 405 31.92 39.54 -22.41
CA ASN A 405 31.49 40.93 -22.55
C ASN A 405 30.30 41.23 -21.62
N ASP A 406 30.07 42.51 -21.33
CA ASP A 406 29.01 42.95 -20.39
C ASP A 406 27.61 42.43 -20.76
N THR A 407 27.35 42.20 -22.05
CA THR A 407 26.06 41.66 -22.54
C THR A 407 25.92 40.18 -22.21
N GLN A 408 26.97 39.38 -22.37
CA GLN A 408 26.98 37.97 -22.00
C GLN A 408 26.84 37.79 -20.49
N ILE A 409 27.54 38.59 -19.69
CA ILE A 409 27.42 38.59 -18.23
C ILE A 409 25.99 38.93 -17.81
N LYS A 410 25.39 39.97 -18.42
CA LYS A 410 24.00 40.36 -18.15
C LYS A 410 23.00 39.26 -18.50
N ASN A 411 23.17 38.59 -19.65
CA ASN A 411 22.31 37.49 -20.07
C ASN A 411 22.43 36.27 -19.14
N TYR A 412 23.65 35.91 -18.74
CA TYR A 412 23.89 34.83 -17.78
C TYR A 412 23.25 35.11 -16.42
N ASN A 413 23.44 36.33 -15.90
CA ASN A 413 22.83 36.77 -14.64
C ASN A 413 21.30 36.77 -14.71
N ASN A 414 20.72 37.19 -15.84
CA ASN A 414 19.29 37.13 -16.07
C ASN A 414 18.76 35.68 -16.07
N ASN A 415 19.48 34.75 -16.70
CA ASN A 415 19.10 33.33 -16.70
C ASN A 415 19.12 32.72 -15.29
N ILE A 416 20.15 32.99 -14.50
CA ILE A 416 20.22 32.57 -13.09
C ILE A 416 19.07 33.18 -12.31
N LEU A 417 18.80 34.47 -12.49
CA LEU A 417 17.72 35.16 -11.78
C LEU A 417 16.35 34.53 -12.10
N ILE A 418 16.08 34.19 -13.36
CA ILE A 418 14.85 33.50 -13.78
C ILE A 418 14.73 32.13 -13.11
N GLN A 419 15.81 31.35 -13.05
CA GLN A 419 15.81 30.04 -12.38
C GLN A 419 15.58 30.19 -10.86
N LYS A 420 16.26 31.14 -10.21
CA LYS A 420 16.04 31.47 -8.80
C LYS A 420 14.61 31.93 -8.54
N ASN A 421 14.02 32.76 -9.42
CA ASN A 421 12.63 33.18 -9.31
C ASN A 421 11.67 32.00 -9.38
N ARG A 422 11.90 31.04 -10.30
CA ARG A 422 11.09 29.83 -10.43
C ARG A 422 11.17 28.97 -9.17
N LEU A 423 12.36 28.65 -8.70
CA LEU A 423 12.57 27.81 -7.50
C LEU A 423 12.00 28.48 -6.24
N TYR A 424 12.25 29.79 -6.07
CA TYR A 424 11.67 30.58 -4.99
C TYR A 424 10.14 30.58 -5.02
N SER A 425 9.55 30.79 -6.20
CA SER A 425 8.09 30.79 -6.38
C SER A 425 7.48 29.45 -6.01
N TYR A 426 8.10 28.36 -6.46
CA TYR A 426 7.66 27.01 -6.09
C TYR A 426 7.78 26.80 -4.57
N SER A 427 8.95 27.04 -3.99
CA SER A 427 9.18 26.88 -2.55
C SER A 427 8.17 27.66 -1.70
N VAL A 428 7.85 28.90 -2.08
CA VAL A 428 6.84 29.73 -1.40
C VAL A 428 5.44 29.14 -1.49
N GLU A 429 4.99 28.74 -2.67
CA GLU A 429 3.64 28.18 -2.82
C GLU A 429 3.51 26.81 -2.16
N ARG A 430 4.56 25.99 -2.24
CA ARG A 430 4.61 24.68 -1.58
C ARG A 430 4.51 24.84 -0.06
N PHE A 431 5.31 25.72 0.52
CA PHE A 431 5.28 26.02 1.95
C PHE A 431 3.98 26.68 2.40
N TYR A 432 3.35 27.52 1.57
CA TYR A 432 2.03 28.08 1.87
C TYR A 432 0.99 26.98 2.09
N THR A 433 1.01 25.90 1.29
CA THR A 433 0.07 24.78 1.46
C THR A 433 0.18 24.09 2.82
N VAL A 434 1.35 24.12 3.48
CA VAL A 434 1.55 23.54 4.82
C VAL A 434 0.50 24.08 5.80
N SER A 435 0.32 25.40 5.85
CA SER A 435 -0.64 26.05 6.74
C SER A 435 -2.10 25.74 6.40
N LEU A 436 -2.39 25.32 5.16
CA LEU A 436 -3.72 24.92 4.75
C LEU A 436 -4.00 23.47 5.17
N TRP A 437 -3.04 22.57 4.94
CA TRP A 437 -3.15 21.16 5.32
C TRP A 437 -3.16 20.95 6.83
N GLU A 438 -2.43 21.77 7.59
CA GLU A 438 -2.40 21.69 9.06
C GLU A 438 -3.79 21.82 9.69
N LYS A 439 -4.72 22.54 9.03
CA LYS A 439 -6.13 22.68 9.46
C LYS A 439 -6.90 21.36 9.48
N PHE A 440 -6.38 20.30 8.87
CA PHE A 440 -7.00 18.97 8.84
C PHE A 440 -6.63 18.09 10.03
N ILE A 441 -5.65 18.48 10.86
CA ILE A 441 -5.39 17.83 12.14
C ILE A 441 -6.61 18.09 13.02
N SER A 442 -7.43 17.05 13.17
CA SER A 442 -8.78 17.14 13.75
C SER A 442 -9.06 16.02 14.75
N HIS A 443 -8.12 15.06 14.89
CA HIS A 443 -8.24 13.92 15.79
C HIS A 443 -9.48 13.06 15.50
N THR A 444 -9.96 13.04 14.25
CA THR A 444 -11.08 12.19 13.83
C THR A 444 -10.60 10.77 13.60
N GLY A 445 -11.37 9.79 14.08
CA GLY A 445 -11.07 8.35 13.94
C GLY A 445 -10.56 7.72 15.23
N ASN A 446 -10.09 6.48 15.14
CA ASN A 446 -9.52 5.76 16.28
C ASN A 446 -8.14 6.31 16.64
N GLU A 447 -7.85 6.39 17.94
CA GLU A 447 -6.53 6.78 18.43
C GLU A 447 -5.51 5.67 18.15
N ILE A 448 -4.33 6.06 17.64
CA ILE A 448 -3.20 5.21 17.31
C ILE A 448 -1.95 5.81 17.94
N SER A 449 -1.14 4.96 18.59
CA SER A 449 0.19 5.35 19.08
C SER A 449 1.21 5.27 17.95
N PHE A 450 1.90 6.39 17.70
CA PHE A 450 2.99 6.51 16.74
C PHE A 450 4.32 6.76 17.46
N ASP A 451 4.92 5.70 18.01
CA ASP A 451 6.27 5.80 18.58
C ASP A 451 7.36 5.68 17.48
N GLU A 452 8.55 6.21 17.79
CA GLU A 452 9.68 6.23 16.85
C GLU A 452 10.16 4.82 16.45
N VAL A 453 9.98 3.80 17.30
CA VAL A 453 10.37 2.41 16.97
C VAL A 453 9.43 1.85 15.91
N LYS A 454 8.13 2.08 16.06
CA LYS A 454 7.10 1.69 15.10
C LYS A 454 7.29 2.40 13.76
N ILE A 455 7.50 3.71 13.76
CA ILE A 455 7.74 4.50 12.54
C ILE A 455 9.00 4.03 11.80
N ASN A 456 10.10 3.78 12.52
CA ASN A 456 11.31 3.22 11.93
C ASN A 456 11.08 1.82 11.33
N THR A 457 10.28 1.00 11.99
CA THR A 457 9.91 -0.34 11.50
C THR A 457 9.07 -0.24 10.22
N VAL A 458 8.11 0.68 10.14
CA VAL A 458 7.29 0.92 8.95
C VAL A 458 8.16 1.36 7.77
N CYS A 459 9.05 2.35 7.95
CA CYS A 459 10.00 2.79 6.92
C CYS A 459 10.83 1.61 6.39
N LYS A 460 11.38 0.77 7.27
CA LYS A 460 12.13 -0.44 6.87
C LYS A 460 11.27 -1.47 6.12
N LYS A 461 10.03 -1.70 6.55
CA LYS A 461 9.11 -2.62 5.87
C LYS A 461 8.82 -2.13 4.43
N ILE A 462 8.59 -0.82 4.25
CA ILE A 462 8.38 -0.20 2.94
C ILE A 462 9.65 -0.31 2.08
N ASN A 463 10.81 0.09 2.60
CA ASN A 463 12.08 0.01 1.88
C ASN A 463 12.40 -1.41 1.42
N ARG A 464 12.15 -2.41 2.28
CA ARG A 464 12.30 -3.82 1.92
C ARG A 464 11.39 -4.22 0.75
N GLU A 465 10.14 -3.77 0.73
CA GLU A 465 9.22 -4.07 -0.37
C GLU A 465 9.63 -3.38 -1.67
N ILE A 466 10.13 -2.15 -1.61
CA ILE A 466 10.72 -1.46 -2.77
C ILE A 466 11.94 -2.21 -3.30
N SER A 467 12.86 -2.65 -2.43
CA SER A 467 14.02 -3.45 -2.86
C SER A 467 13.60 -4.76 -3.51
N ILE A 468 12.61 -5.45 -2.95
CA ILE A 468 12.06 -6.69 -3.54
C ILE A 468 11.49 -6.42 -4.94
N LYS A 469 10.74 -5.33 -5.12
CA LYS A 469 10.22 -4.94 -6.43
C LYS A 469 11.33 -4.51 -7.39
N ASN A 470 12.43 -3.97 -6.89
CA ASN A 470 13.61 -3.68 -7.72
C ASN A 470 14.22 -4.95 -8.29
N GLU A 471 14.42 -5.98 -7.46
CA GLU A 471 14.92 -7.28 -7.93
C GLU A 471 14.00 -7.86 -9.02
N LEU A 472 12.68 -7.69 -8.88
CA LEU A 472 11.72 -8.07 -9.91
C LEU A 472 11.90 -7.26 -11.19
N LEU A 473 12.02 -5.92 -11.11
CA LEU A 473 12.27 -5.07 -12.28
C LEU A 473 13.57 -5.42 -13.01
N LEU A 474 14.65 -5.66 -12.25
CA LEU A 474 15.95 -6.06 -12.80
C LEU A 474 15.88 -7.42 -13.49
N SER A 475 15.02 -8.34 -13.02
CA SER A 475 14.77 -9.61 -13.71
C SER A 475 14.12 -9.45 -15.10
N TYR A 476 13.50 -8.29 -15.35
CA TYR A 476 12.96 -7.86 -16.64
C TYR A 476 13.89 -6.89 -17.39
N GLU A 477 15.13 -6.72 -16.94
CA GLU A 477 16.10 -5.77 -17.50
C GLU A 477 15.61 -4.30 -17.44
N LEU A 478 14.75 -3.96 -16.47
CA LEU A 478 14.24 -2.61 -16.25
C LEU A 478 14.98 -1.96 -15.07
N ASP A 479 15.76 -0.92 -15.34
CA ASP A 479 16.58 -0.21 -14.34
C ASP A 479 16.14 1.24 -14.06
N VAL A 480 14.98 1.62 -14.58
CA VAL A 480 14.42 3.00 -14.61
C VAL A 480 14.34 3.68 -13.23
N PHE A 481 14.22 2.90 -12.15
CA PHE A 481 14.05 3.41 -10.79
C PHE A 481 15.30 3.33 -9.92
N ASN A 482 16.43 2.82 -10.41
CA ASN A 482 17.64 2.57 -9.59
C ASN A 482 18.11 3.80 -8.80
N GLY A 483 18.09 4.99 -9.43
CA GLY A 483 18.47 6.24 -8.76
C GLY A 483 17.51 6.61 -7.62
N LEU A 484 16.20 6.54 -7.87
CA LEU A 484 15.16 6.86 -6.88
C LEU A 484 15.13 5.84 -5.73
N ILE A 485 15.39 4.57 -6.02
CA ILE A 485 15.49 3.52 -5.01
C ILE A 485 16.73 3.72 -4.15
N SER A 486 17.86 4.08 -4.77
CA SER A 486 19.09 4.40 -4.03
C SER A 486 18.87 5.58 -3.07
N GLU A 487 18.21 6.64 -3.54
CA GLU A 487 17.79 7.79 -2.72
C GLU A 487 16.87 7.36 -1.57
N GLN A 488 15.87 6.51 -1.86
CA GLN A 488 14.92 6.03 -0.86
C GLN A 488 15.60 5.18 0.23
N LEU A 489 16.60 4.36 -0.13
CA LEU A 489 17.34 3.55 0.83
C LEU A 489 18.29 4.37 1.71
N GLU A 490 18.63 5.61 1.33
CA GLU A 490 19.41 6.49 2.19
C GLU A 490 18.69 6.80 3.50
N TYR A 491 17.35 6.81 3.49
CA TYR A 491 16.55 6.99 4.69
C TYR A 491 16.73 5.88 5.73
N ASP A 492 17.38 4.75 5.43
CA ASP A 492 17.71 3.72 6.43
C ASP A 492 18.79 4.20 7.42
N LYS A 493 19.60 5.20 7.04
CA LYS A 493 20.68 5.75 7.87
C LYS A 493 20.12 6.34 9.18
N ALA A 494 20.98 6.38 10.21
CA ALA A 494 20.62 6.94 11.51
C ALA A 494 20.53 8.48 11.42
N GLY A 495 19.51 9.08 12.05
CA GLY A 495 19.28 10.53 12.03
C GLY A 495 18.40 11.02 10.88
N GLU A 496 18.12 10.17 9.89
CA GLU A 496 17.22 10.50 8.78
C GLU A 496 15.75 10.56 9.20
N ASN A 497 14.98 11.43 8.53
CA ASN A 497 13.57 11.62 8.83
C ASN A 497 12.73 10.44 8.34
N LYS A 498 12.33 9.57 9.29
CA LYS A 498 11.58 8.34 9.00
C LYS A 498 10.14 8.59 8.53
N TYR A 499 9.58 9.76 8.76
CA TYR A 499 8.26 10.12 8.25
C TYR A 499 8.35 10.46 6.75
N LEU A 500 9.38 11.20 6.36
CA LEU A 500 9.68 11.47 4.95
C LEU A 500 9.98 10.17 4.19
N CYS A 501 10.73 9.24 4.81
CA CYS A 501 10.91 7.88 4.29
C CYS A 501 9.60 7.19 3.93
N ILE A 502 8.61 7.22 4.84
CA ILE A 502 7.31 6.56 4.63
C ILE A 502 6.58 7.21 3.46
N TYR A 503 6.48 8.54 3.45
CA TYR A 503 5.77 9.26 2.39
C TYR A 503 6.42 9.04 1.01
N LYS A 504 7.74 9.26 0.90
CA LYS A 504 8.47 9.05 -0.37
C LYS A 504 8.51 7.59 -0.79
N GLY A 505 8.60 6.67 0.17
CA GLY A 505 8.55 5.24 -0.10
C GLY A 505 7.20 4.82 -0.69
N LEU A 506 6.08 5.29 -0.15
CA LEU A 506 4.75 4.99 -0.71
C LEU A 506 4.51 5.63 -2.08
N GLU A 507 5.06 6.84 -2.33
CA GLU A 507 5.02 7.45 -3.65
C GLU A 507 5.86 6.63 -4.66
N LEU A 508 7.08 6.26 -4.30
CA LEU A 508 7.95 5.44 -5.14
C LEU A 508 7.35 4.05 -5.41
N ASP A 509 6.72 3.45 -4.40
CA ASP A 509 5.99 2.20 -4.54
C ASP A 509 4.89 2.31 -5.59
N GLY A 510 4.11 3.40 -5.59
CA GLY A 510 3.09 3.63 -6.60
C GLY A 510 3.67 3.89 -8.00
N ARG A 511 4.83 4.53 -8.11
CA ARG A 511 5.53 4.69 -9.41
C ARG A 511 5.96 3.34 -9.98
N ILE A 512 6.59 2.51 -9.15
CA ILE A 512 7.02 1.16 -9.51
C ILE A 512 5.80 0.31 -9.91
N ASN A 513 4.74 0.34 -9.11
CA ASN A 513 3.50 -0.39 -9.40
C ASN A 513 2.86 0.10 -10.68
N THR A 514 2.95 1.39 -11.04
CA THR A 514 2.41 1.89 -12.32
C THR A 514 3.04 1.14 -13.49
N VAL A 515 4.37 0.99 -13.49
CA VAL A 515 5.10 0.23 -14.54
C VAL A 515 4.78 -1.25 -14.47
N LEU A 516 4.84 -1.87 -13.29
CA LEU A 516 4.60 -3.31 -13.12
C LEU A 516 3.14 -3.71 -13.47
N ASN A 517 2.17 -2.84 -13.18
CA ASN A 517 0.76 -3.07 -13.46
C ASN A 517 0.41 -2.87 -14.94
N SER A 518 1.07 -1.95 -15.63
CA SER A 518 0.85 -1.70 -17.05
C SER A 518 1.73 -2.54 -17.98
N ALA A 519 2.76 -3.20 -17.46
CA ALA A 519 3.68 -4.02 -18.25
C ALA A 519 2.90 -5.12 -19.00
N GLY A 520 3.09 -5.20 -20.31
CA GLY A 520 2.45 -6.19 -21.18
C GLY A 520 0.96 -5.99 -21.43
N ILE A 521 0.39 -4.83 -21.05
CA ILE A 521 -0.95 -4.40 -21.49
C ILE A 521 -0.83 -3.80 -22.89
N SER A 522 -1.62 -4.29 -23.84
CA SER A 522 -1.65 -3.76 -25.20
C SER A 522 -2.28 -2.35 -25.27
N ASP A 523 -1.85 -1.52 -26.22
CA ASP A 523 -2.41 -0.18 -26.40
C ASP A 523 -3.94 -0.19 -26.61
N GLY A 524 -4.46 -1.22 -27.29
CA GLY A 524 -5.89 -1.39 -27.55
C GLY A 524 -6.72 -1.72 -26.31
N ASP A 525 -6.14 -2.39 -25.31
CA ASP A 525 -6.80 -2.78 -24.07
C ASP A 525 -6.58 -1.77 -22.92
N SER A 526 -5.68 -0.80 -23.11
CA SER A 526 -5.25 0.17 -22.08
C SER A 526 -6.40 0.93 -21.41
N GLY A 527 -7.41 1.35 -22.19
CA GLY A 527 -8.56 2.09 -21.67
C GLY A 527 -9.42 1.25 -20.71
N GLU A 528 -9.75 0.01 -21.09
CA GLU A 528 -10.54 -0.90 -20.25
C GLU A 528 -9.77 -1.30 -18.99
N PHE A 529 -8.46 -1.56 -19.11
CA PHE A 529 -7.59 -1.84 -17.97
C PHE A 529 -7.62 -0.71 -16.94
N ILE A 530 -7.45 0.53 -17.39
CA ILE A 530 -7.39 1.69 -16.50
C ILE A 530 -8.73 1.93 -15.81
N GLU A 531 -9.85 1.82 -16.53
CA GLU A 531 -11.18 1.95 -15.93
C GLU A 531 -11.39 0.91 -14.81
N LYS A 532 -11.03 -0.36 -15.07
CA LYS A 532 -11.13 -1.42 -14.06
C LYS A 532 -10.16 -1.22 -12.90
N PHE A 533 -8.93 -0.80 -13.17
CA PHE A 533 -7.94 -0.50 -12.14
C PHE A 533 -8.42 0.60 -11.19
N VAL A 534 -8.99 1.68 -11.72
CA VAL A 534 -9.53 2.81 -10.94
C VAL A 534 -10.71 2.34 -10.07
N GLN A 535 -11.60 1.50 -10.62
CA GLN A 535 -12.72 0.93 -9.86
C GLN A 535 -12.24 0.06 -8.69
N LEU A 536 -11.27 -0.82 -8.93
CA LEU A 536 -10.69 -1.68 -7.89
C LEU A 536 -9.98 -0.84 -6.82
N THR A 537 -9.24 0.19 -7.22
CA THR A 537 -8.59 1.13 -6.30
C THR A 537 -9.58 1.74 -5.31
N LYS A 538 -10.72 2.26 -5.78
CA LYS A 538 -11.77 2.80 -4.88
C LYS A 538 -12.28 1.76 -3.88
N THR A 539 -12.42 0.52 -4.33
CA THR A 539 -12.87 -0.59 -3.49
C THR A 539 -11.83 -0.94 -2.41
N ARG A 540 -10.53 -0.96 -2.76
CA ARG A 540 -9.44 -1.25 -1.82
C ARG A 540 -9.18 -0.14 -0.82
N ILE A 541 -9.36 1.11 -1.24
CA ILE A 541 -9.32 2.26 -0.34
C ILE A 541 -10.34 2.09 0.79
N ASN A 542 -11.58 1.72 0.45
CA ASN A 542 -12.63 1.48 1.44
C ASN A 542 -12.29 0.28 2.34
N LEU A 543 -11.85 -0.84 1.75
CA LEU A 543 -11.47 -2.05 2.49
C LEU A 543 -10.39 -1.79 3.55
N ASN A 544 -9.34 -1.06 3.18
CA ASN A 544 -8.20 -0.80 4.06
C ASN A 544 -8.44 0.34 5.07
N SER A 545 -9.55 1.06 4.94
CA SER A 545 -9.88 2.24 5.74
C SER A 545 -10.21 1.94 7.20
N GLN A 546 -10.68 0.72 7.51
CA GLN A 546 -11.07 0.27 8.85
C GLN A 546 -11.95 1.29 9.60
N GLY A 547 -12.93 1.85 8.89
CA GLY A 547 -13.92 2.78 9.44
C GLY A 547 -13.46 4.22 9.59
N SER A 548 -12.20 4.54 9.26
CA SER A 548 -11.67 5.91 9.27
C SER A 548 -11.56 6.47 7.85
N PHE A 549 -11.81 7.76 7.65
CA PHE A 549 -11.74 8.35 6.30
C PHE A 549 -10.32 8.30 5.72
N PRO A 550 -10.02 7.52 4.66
CA PRO A 550 -8.65 7.32 4.18
C PRO A 550 -8.19 8.53 3.37
N PHE A 551 -7.59 9.50 4.05
CA PHE A 551 -7.37 10.86 3.53
C PHE A 551 -6.51 10.94 2.26
N ILE A 552 -5.22 10.57 2.32
CA ILE A 552 -4.32 10.57 1.15
C ILE A 552 -4.84 9.67 0.02
N PRO A 553 -5.29 8.43 0.31
CA PRO A 553 -5.83 7.57 -0.74
C PRO A 553 -7.03 8.20 -1.47
N THR A 554 -7.92 8.88 -0.75
CA THR A 554 -9.11 9.50 -1.35
C THR A 554 -8.75 10.66 -2.26
N ILE A 555 -7.87 11.58 -1.83
CA ILE A 555 -7.45 12.72 -2.67
C ILE A 555 -6.77 12.28 -3.98
N TYR A 556 -5.93 11.26 -3.91
CA TYR A 556 -5.27 10.74 -5.12
C TYR A 556 -6.24 9.99 -6.03
N SER A 557 -7.22 9.28 -5.47
CA SER A 557 -8.28 8.64 -6.27
C SER A 557 -9.18 9.66 -6.97
N GLU A 558 -9.56 10.75 -6.29
CA GLU A 558 -10.33 11.86 -6.89
C GLU A 558 -9.53 12.52 -8.03
N TYR A 559 -8.26 12.86 -7.78
CA TYR A 559 -7.41 13.51 -8.77
C TYR A 559 -7.14 12.63 -9.99
N SER A 560 -6.94 11.33 -9.76
CA SER A 560 -6.82 10.33 -10.82
C SER A 560 -8.03 10.36 -11.76
N GLY A 561 -9.25 10.37 -11.20
CA GLY A 561 -10.48 10.42 -12.00
C GLY A 561 -10.60 11.69 -12.85
N ASP A 562 -10.20 12.85 -12.33
CA ASP A 562 -10.24 14.10 -13.08
C ASP A 562 -9.22 14.14 -14.22
N LEU A 563 -7.98 13.69 -13.97
CA LEU A 563 -6.94 13.59 -15.01
C LEU A 563 -7.40 12.72 -16.17
N ILE A 564 -7.98 11.55 -15.88
CA ILE A 564 -8.55 10.65 -16.90
C ILE A 564 -9.65 11.36 -17.68
N SER A 565 -10.54 12.08 -17.00
CA SER A 565 -11.63 12.82 -17.67
C SER A 565 -11.15 13.94 -18.59
N GLN A 566 -9.91 14.40 -18.41
CA GLN A 566 -9.26 15.42 -19.24
C GLN A 566 -8.35 14.82 -20.33
N GLY A 567 -8.24 13.50 -20.39
CA GLY A 567 -7.41 12.78 -21.36
C GLY A 567 -5.97 12.52 -20.91
N ASP A 568 -5.56 12.94 -19.70
CA ASP A 568 -4.25 12.58 -19.13
C ASP A 568 -4.33 11.22 -18.41
N VAL A 569 -4.48 10.19 -19.23
CA VAL A 569 -4.72 8.81 -18.80
C VAL A 569 -3.52 8.24 -18.05
N SER A 570 -2.29 8.52 -18.50
CA SER A 570 -1.06 8.02 -17.88
C SER A 570 -0.87 8.59 -16.47
N SER A 571 -1.05 9.91 -16.30
CA SER A 571 -1.02 10.51 -14.95
C SER A 571 -2.18 9.99 -14.10
N GLY A 572 -3.36 9.81 -14.71
CA GLY A 572 -4.50 9.18 -14.08
C GLY A 572 -4.16 7.83 -13.44
N LEU A 573 -3.56 6.91 -14.22
CA LEU A 573 -3.11 5.60 -13.73
C LEU A 573 -2.07 5.73 -12.61
N LEU A 574 -1.10 6.64 -12.75
CA LEU A 574 -0.09 6.90 -11.71
C LEU A 574 -0.73 7.31 -10.38
N TYR A 575 -1.66 8.27 -10.40
CA TYR A 575 -2.33 8.72 -9.19
C TYR A 575 -3.27 7.66 -8.59
N SER A 576 -3.85 6.78 -9.41
CA SER A 576 -4.56 5.59 -8.89
C SER A 576 -3.60 4.63 -8.18
N ASN A 577 -2.39 4.44 -8.70
CA ASN A 577 -1.38 3.63 -8.02
C ASN A 577 -0.88 4.28 -6.73
N TYR A 578 -0.73 5.61 -6.68
CA TYR A 578 -0.48 6.32 -5.41
C TYR A 578 -1.60 6.07 -4.42
N ALA A 579 -2.86 6.23 -4.84
CA ALA A 579 -4.00 5.99 -3.98
C ALA A 579 -3.99 4.56 -3.40
N MET A 580 -3.70 3.56 -4.23
CA MET A 580 -3.57 2.16 -3.81
C MET A 580 -2.42 1.98 -2.81
N SER A 581 -1.21 2.46 -3.11
CA SER A 581 -0.04 2.30 -2.23
C SER A 581 -0.27 2.97 -0.86
N TYR A 582 -0.82 4.19 -0.83
CA TYR A 582 -1.14 4.85 0.44
C TYR A 582 -2.28 4.18 1.21
N SER A 583 -3.19 3.47 0.54
CA SER A 583 -4.24 2.72 1.23
C SER A 583 -3.67 1.55 2.03
N ASN A 584 -2.49 1.03 1.63
CA ASN A 584 -1.82 -0.06 2.33
C ASN A 584 -1.07 0.42 3.58
N LEU A 585 -0.95 1.73 3.85
CA LEU A 585 -0.21 2.26 5.00
C LEU A 585 -0.66 1.61 6.32
N ASN A 586 -1.96 1.40 6.48
CA ASN A 586 -2.53 0.78 7.67
C ASN A 586 -2.01 -0.66 7.88
N LEU A 587 -1.75 -1.41 6.80
CA LEU A 587 -1.21 -2.77 6.86
C LEU A 587 0.22 -2.79 7.43
N TYR A 588 1.04 -1.76 7.16
CA TYR A 588 2.37 -1.67 7.75
C TYR A 588 2.35 -1.24 9.21
N LEU A 589 1.30 -0.51 9.63
CA LEU A 589 1.12 0.01 10.99
C LEU A 589 0.46 -1.00 11.93
N GLN A 590 -0.17 -2.04 11.41
CA GLN A 590 -0.63 -3.16 12.22
C GLN A 590 0.58 -3.86 12.82
N GLU A 591 0.53 -4.06 14.13
CA GLU A 591 1.53 -4.86 14.82
C GLU A 591 1.40 -6.30 14.33
N ASP A 592 2.54 -6.93 14.05
CA ASP A 592 2.60 -8.39 14.04
C ASP A 592 2.23 -8.78 15.48
N SER A 593 0.98 -9.20 15.71
CA SER A 593 0.42 -9.39 17.06
C SER A 593 1.17 -10.50 17.78
N ILE A 594 2.30 -10.16 18.38
CA ILE A 594 2.84 -10.88 19.51
C ILE A 594 2.28 -10.14 20.72
N ASN A 595 1.04 -10.44 21.06
CA ASN A 595 0.53 -10.12 22.38
C ASN A 595 1.23 -11.08 23.36
N THR A 596 2.48 -10.74 23.74
CA THR A 596 3.28 -11.52 24.69
C THR A 596 2.57 -11.69 26.01
N ASP A 597 1.69 -10.74 26.35
CA ASP A 597 0.88 -10.77 27.57
C ASP A 597 -0.27 -11.76 27.45
N GLU A 598 -0.94 -11.89 26.29
CA GLU A 598 -1.88 -13.00 26.04
C GLU A 598 -1.17 -14.36 26.00
N LEU A 599 0.03 -14.45 25.43
CA LEU A 599 0.80 -15.70 25.42
C LEU A 599 1.22 -16.10 26.84
N PHE A 600 1.56 -15.12 27.70
CA PHE A 600 1.85 -15.34 29.11
C PHE A 600 0.60 -15.65 29.93
N GLU A 601 -0.53 -14.99 29.69
CA GLU A 601 -1.81 -15.30 30.35
C GLU A 601 -2.34 -16.67 29.94
N LEU A 602 -2.30 -17.02 28.65
CA LEU A 602 -2.68 -18.36 28.18
C LEU A 602 -1.76 -19.45 28.72
N THR A 603 -0.47 -19.18 28.90
CA THR A 603 0.45 -20.16 29.50
C THR A 603 0.33 -20.22 31.02
N ALA A 604 0.07 -19.10 31.69
CA ALA A 604 -0.12 -19.01 33.14
C ALA A 604 -1.47 -19.60 33.59
N GLU A 605 -2.58 -19.32 32.90
CA GLU A 605 -3.87 -19.96 33.14
C GLU A 605 -3.78 -21.47 32.88
N LYS A 606 -3.15 -21.91 31.78
CA LYS A 606 -2.93 -23.34 31.52
C LYS A 606 -2.04 -24.01 32.56
N LEU A 607 -1.05 -23.31 33.11
CA LEU A 607 -0.22 -23.81 34.21
C LEU A 607 -1.03 -23.89 35.51
N PHE A 608 -1.86 -22.89 35.79
CA PHE A 608 -2.69 -22.83 36.99
C PHE A 608 -3.79 -23.90 36.97
N ASP A 609 -4.44 -24.11 35.83
CA ASP A 609 -5.47 -25.15 35.64
C ASP A 609 -4.87 -26.56 35.72
N ASN A 610 -3.68 -26.78 35.15
CA ASN A 610 -2.96 -28.04 35.30
C ASN A 610 -2.53 -28.28 36.76
N LEU A 611 -2.10 -27.24 37.49
CA LEU A 611 -1.75 -27.34 38.90
C LEU A 611 -2.98 -27.65 39.76
N LEU A 612 -4.11 -26.97 39.49
CA LEU A 612 -5.38 -27.19 40.18
C LEU A 612 -5.92 -28.60 39.88
N PHE A 613 -5.77 -29.09 38.66
CA PHE A 613 -6.13 -30.45 38.25
C PHE A 613 -5.29 -31.51 39.00
N VAL A 614 -3.97 -31.33 39.06
CA VAL A 614 -3.07 -32.25 39.81
C VAL A 614 -3.36 -32.21 41.30
N VAL A 615 -3.57 -31.04 41.89
CA VAL A 615 -3.95 -30.90 43.31
C VAL A 615 -5.30 -31.56 43.58
N THR A 616 -6.27 -31.41 42.68
CA THR A 616 -7.59 -32.03 42.82
C THR A 616 -7.50 -33.55 42.72
N ILE A 617 -6.69 -34.09 41.81
CA ILE A 617 -6.42 -35.54 41.72
C ILE A 617 -5.74 -36.05 42.99
N LEU A 618 -4.74 -35.33 43.51
CA LEU A 618 -4.04 -35.71 44.74
C LEU A 618 -4.96 -35.67 45.96
N VAL A 619 -5.86 -34.68 46.06
CA VAL A 619 -6.88 -34.62 47.12
C VAL A 619 -7.89 -35.76 46.97
N VAL A 620 -8.33 -36.09 45.75
CA VAL A 620 -9.25 -37.20 45.51
C VAL A 620 -8.60 -38.56 45.84
N ILE A 621 -7.33 -38.77 45.47
CA ILE A 621 -6.57 -39.98 45.84
C ILE A 621 -6.34 -40.07 47.35
N ALA A 622 -6.19 -38.93 48.04
CA ALA A 622 -6.02 -38.90 49.50
C ALA A 622 -7.33 -39.15 50.28
N PHE A 623 -8.50 -39.03 49.64
CA PHE A 623 -9.83 -39.26 50.25
C PHE A 623 -10.50 -40.58 49.80
N MET A 624 -9.91 -41.30 48.85
CA MET A 624 -10.20 -42.72 48.58
C MET A 624 -9.36 -43.61 49.48
#